data_AF-A0A7V3AHL4-F1
#
_entry.id   AF-A0A7V3AHL4-F1
#
_cell.length_a   1.000
_cell.length_b   1.000
_cell.length_c   1.000
_cell.angle_alpha   90.00
_cell.angle_beta   90.00
_cell.angle_gamma   90.00
#
_symmetry.space_group_name_H-M   'P 1'
#
loop_
_entity.id
_entity.type
_entity.pdbx_description
1 polymer ?
#
loop_
_entity_poly.entity_id
_entity_poly.type
_entity_poly.pdbx_seq_one_letter_code
_entity_poly.pdbx_strand_id
1 'polypeptide(L)'
;MDDDIRKMTVDMPEAYASRFTELVALTDAFCDAHLNAEYKGLCREMAVAVCQKGSPVLKGKASGWAAGIVYALGRVNFLGDPSQNPHMKSPDVAKGFGVSMATMQAKMRVIWDGLDLMQLHPDWCLPSKADDNPMVWMLEVNGFLMDIRVAPREAQVAAYEKGLIPYVPADRKETVRNGAGQPPRTL
;
A
#
# COMPACT_ATOMS: atom_id res chain seq x y z
N MET A 1 -17.77 -0.81 -12.84
CA MET A 1 -16.32 -1.02 -12.67
C MET A 1 -15.70 0.34 -12.85
N ASP A 2 -15.03 0.85 -11.81
CA ASP A 2 -14.42 2.18 -11.78
C ASP A 2 -13.46 2.39 -12.97
N ASP A 3 -13.40 3.59 -13.54
CA ASP A 3 -12.48 3.88 -14.67
C ASP A 3 -11.00 3.68 -14.27
N ASP A 4 -10.69 3.87 -12.99
CA ASP A 4 -9.36 3.61 -12.44
C ASP A 4 -9.04 2.12 -12.42
N ILE A 5 -10.00 1.26 -12.05
CA ILE A 5 -9.81 -0.19 -12.09
C ILE A 5 -9.57 -0.66 -13.54
N ARG A 6 -10.29 -0.09 -14.51
CA ARG A 6 -10.09 -0.41 -15.94
C ARG A 6 -8.66 -0.11 -16.39
N LYS A 7 -8.12 1.06 -16.03
CA LYS A 7 -6.73 1.44 -16.33
C LYS A 7 -5.72 0.46 -15.71
N MET A 8 -5.94 0.04 -14.47
CA MET A 8 -5.02 -0.85 -13.76
C MET A 8 -5.01 -2.28 -14.36
N THR A 9 -6.11 -2.71 -14.97
CA THR A 9 -6.25 -4.07 -15.50
C THR A 9 -5.84 -4.24 -16.97
N VAL A 10 -5.34 -3.19 -17.63
CA VAL A 10 -5.04 -3.21 -19.09
C VAL A 10 -4.11 -4.36 -19.47
N ASP A 11 -3.12 -4.66 -18.63
CA ASP A 11 -2.14 -5.71 -18.89
C ASP A 11 -2.48 -7.06 -18.21
N MET A 12 -3.63 -7.15 -17.54
CA MET A 12 -4.04 -8.38 -16.86
C MET A 12 -4.52 -9.43 -17.87
N PRO A 13 -4.03 -10.68 -17.83
CA PRO A 13 -4.50 -11.71 -18.75
C PRO A 13 -5.97 -12.06 -18.50
N GLU A 14 -6.75 -12.22 -19.58
CA GLU A 14 -8.20 -12.47 -19.54
C GLU A 14 -8.59 -13.65 -18.62
N ALA A 15 -7.77 -14.71 -18.59
CA ALA A 15 -7.98 -15.88 -17.74
C ALA A 15 -8.04 -15.56 -16.23
N TYR A 16 -7.56 -14.40 -15.81
CA TYR A 16 -7.58 -13.96 -14.41
C TYR A 16 -8.71 -12.98 -14.09
N ALA A 17 -9.46 -12.47 -15.07
CA ALA A 17 -10.45 -11.41 -14.87
C ALA A 17 -11.58 -11.80 -13.90
N SER A 18 -12.08 -13.04 -14.00
CA SER A 18 -13.09 -13.54 -13.06
C SER A 18 -12.54 -13.64 -11.64
N ARG A 19 -11.33 -14.20 -11.47
CA ARG A 19 -10.67 -14.29 -10.17
C ARG A 19 -10.39 -12.91 -9.58
N PHE A 20 -9.92 -11.96 -10.39
CA PHE A 20 -9.72 -10.58 -9.97
C PHE A 20 -11.01 -9.96 -9.41
N THR A 21 -12.12 -10.13 -10.13
CA THR A 21 -13.43 -9.62 -9.72
C THR A 21 -13.88 -10.22 -8.38
N GLU A 22 -13.68 -11.53 -8.18
CA GLU A 22 -13.96 -12.20 -6.90
C GLU A 22 -13.12 -11.62 -5.76
N LEU A 23 -11.82 -11.41 -5.99
CA LEU A 23 -10.91 -10.88 -4.98
C LEU A 23 -11.29 -9.45 -4.58
N VAL A 24 -11.50 -8.57 -5.56
CA VAL A 24 -11.90 -7.19 -5.32
C VAL A 24 -13.22 -7.13 -4.55
N ALA A 25 -14.22 -7.92 -4.94
CA ALA A 25 -15.50 -7.93 -4.22
C ALA A 25 -15.34 -8.33 -2.75
N LEU A 26 -14.51 -9.35 -2.47
CA LEU A 26 -14.25 -9.82 -1.10
C LEU A 26 -13.43 -8.81 -0.29
N THR A 27 -12.36 -8.25 -0.85
CA THR A 27 -11.52 -7.29 -0.12
C THR A 27 -12.21 -5.95 0.05
N ASP A 28 -12.98 -5.48 -0.92
CA ASP A 28 -13.76 -4.25 -0.82
C ASP A 28 -14.79 -4.35 0.32
N ALA A 29 -15.58 -5.42 0.33
CA ALA A 29 -16.58 -5.65 1.38
C ALA A 29 -15.94 -5.74 2.77
N PHE A 30 -14.79 -6.39 2.89
CA PHE A 30 -14.05 -6.45 4.14
C PHE A 30 -13.53 -5.07 4.56
N CYS A 31 -12.93 -4.32 3.65
CA CYS A 31 -12.39 -2.99 3.96
C CYS A 31 -13.48 -2.00 4.34
N ASP A 32 -14.64 -2.07 3.69
CA ASP A 32 -15.82 -1.26 4.04
C ASP A 32 -16.34 -1.57 5.44
N ALA A 33 -16.35 -2.83 5.84
CA ALA A 33 -16.86 -3.25 7.13
C ALA A 33 -15.87 -3.01 8.29
N HIS A 34 -14.56 -3.05 8.02
CA HIS A 34 -13.56 -3.23 9.07
C HIS A 34 -12.32 -2.34 8.98
N LEU A 35 -12.01 -1.77 7.81
CA LEU A 35 -10.80 -0.97 7.61
C LEU A 35 -11.16 0.41 7.08
N ASN A 36 -10.56 0.84 5.97
CA ASN A 36 -10.77 2.15 5.38
C ASN A 36 -10.59 2.13 3.85
N ALA A 37 -10.79 3.30 3.23
CA ALA A 37 -10.67 3.47 1.78
C ALA A 37 -9.24 3.26 1.25
N GLU A 38 -8.21 3.58 2.03
CA GLU A 38 -6.81 3.38 1.63
C GLU A 38 -6.46 1.90 1.52
N TYR A 39 -6.84 1.08 2.51
CA TYR A 39 -6.71 -0.37 2.43
C TYR A 39 -7.49 -0.94 1.26
N LYS A 40 -8.70 -0.43 0.99
CA LYS A 40 -9.48 -0.85 -0.18
C LYS A 40 -8.73 -0.60 -1.49
N GLY A 41 -8.18 0.60 -1.66
CA GLY A 41 -7.38 0.96 -2.83
C GLY A 41 -6.19 0.01 -3.01
N LEU A 42 -5.37 -0.14 -1.97
CA LEU A 42 -4.21 -1.05 -2.01
C LEU A 42 -4.61 -2.52 -2.25
N CYS A 43 -5.74 -2.98 -1.73
CA CYS A 43 -6.22 -4.33 -2.00
C CYS A 43 -6.54 -4.54 -3.49
N ARG A 44 -7.10 -3.53 -4.16
CA ARG A 44 -7.39 -3.60 -5.61
C ARG A 44 -6.09 -3.60 -6.42
N GLU A 45 -5.13 -2.76 -6.06
CA GLU A 45 -3.80 -2.74 -6.67
C GLU A 45 -3.10 -4.10 -6.49
N MET A 46 -3.10 -4.65 -5.27
CA MET A 46 -2.49 -5.94 -5.00
C MET A 46 -3.23 -7.08 -5.70
N ALA A 47 -4.56 -7.00 -5.84
CA ALA A 47 -5.33 -7.95 -6.63
C ALA A 47 -4.88 -7.97 -8.10
N VAL A 48 -4.59 -6.82 -8.71
CA VAL A 48 -4.00 -6.75 -10.06
C VAL A 48 -2.62 -7.41 -10.08
N ALA A 49 -1.75 -7.08 -9.12
CA ALA A 49 -0.39 -7.60 -9.06
C ALA A 49 -0.35 -9.14 -8.91
N VAL A 50 -1.26 -9.72 -8.13
CA VAL A 50 -1.33 -11.18 -7.97
C VAL A 50 -2.09 -11.89 -9.09
N CYS A 51 -2.90 -11.19 -9.88
CA CYS A 51 -3.66 -11.75 -11.01
C CYS A 51 -2.86 -11.74 -12.32
N GLN A 52 -1.59 -12.13 -12.26
CA GLN A 52 -0.68 -12.14 -13.38
C GLN A 52 -0.27 -13.55 -13.82
N LYS A 53 0.21 -13.67 -15.06
CA LYS A 53 0.65 -14.95 -15.63
C LYS A 53 1.69 -15.63 -14.73
N GLY A 54 1.48 -16.91 -14.42
CA GLY A 54 2.37 -17.69 -13.56
C GLY A 54 2.01 -17.63 -12.06
N SER A 55 1.16 -16.69 -11.65
CA SER A 55 0.63 -16.66 -10.29
C SER A 55 -0.25 -17.88 -10.00
N PRO A 56 -0.11 -18.53 -8.83
CA PRO A 56 -0.98 -19.62 -8.40
C PRO A 56 -2.33 -19.12 -7.86
N VAL A 57 -2.66 -17.82 -7.98
CA VAL A 57 -3.89 -17.23 -7.45
C VAL A 57 -5.16 -17.93 -7.92
N LEU A 58 -5.15 -18.56 -9.10
CA LEU A 58 -6.28 -19.33 -9.63
C LEU A 58 -6.57 -20.61 -8.82
N LYS A 59 -5.61 -21.13 -8.05
CA LYS A 59 -5.72 -22.38 -7.29
C LYS A 59 -6.30 -22.18 -5.90
N GLY A 60 -7.39 -22.90 -5.59
CA GLY A 60 -8.09 -22.84 -4.30
C GLY A 60 -9.18 -21.76 -4.24
N LYS A 61 -9.77 -21.56 -3.06
CA LYS A 61 -10.88 -20.61 -2.84
C LYS A 61 -10.39 -19.15 -2.85
N ALA A 62 -11.17 -18.25 -3.46
CA ALA A 62 -10.89 -16.82 -3.51
C ALA A 62 -10.80 -16.18 -2.10
N SER A 63 -11.64 -16.62 -1.15
CA SER A 63 -11.61 -16.10 0.24
C SER A 63 -10.26 -16.26 0.93
N GLY A 64 -9.54 -17.35 0.66
CA GLY A 64 -8.19 -17.55 1.21
C GLY A 64 -7.18 -16.57 0.63
N TRP A 65 -7.29 -16.26 -0.67
CA TRP A 65 -6.42 -15.30 -1.36
C TRP A 65 -6.75 -13.86 -0.95
N ALA A 66 -8.03 -13.50 -0.85
CA ALA A 66 -8.48 -12.20 -0.35
C ALA A 66 -7.99 -11.94 1.08
N ALA A 67 -8.13 -12.93 1.97
CA ALA A 67 -7.56 -12.86 3.31
C ALA A 67 -6.02 -12.70 3.29
N GLY A 68 -5.36 -13.41 2.37
CA GLY A 68 -3.91 -13.29 2.15
C GLY A 68 -3.48 -11.88 1.73
N ILE A 69 -4.21 -11.23 0.81
CA ILE A 69 -3.97 -9.85 0.36
C ILE A 69 -4.08 -8.87 1.52
N VAL A 70 -5.22 -8.88 2.24
CA VAL A 70 -5.43 -7.99 3.39
C VAL A 70 -4.37 -8.23 4.45
N TYR A 71 -4.01 -9.49 4.70
CA TYR A 71 -2.99 -9.81 5.69
C TYR A 71 -1.58 -9.37 5.26
N ALA A 72 -1.22 -9.50 3.98
CA ALA A 72 0.04 -9.00 3.44
C ALA A 72 0.15 -7.48 3.64
N LEU A 73 -0.85 -6.72 3.17
CA LEU A 73 -0.93 -5.27 3.33
C LEU A 73 -0.98 -4.86 4.81
N GLY A 74 -1.70 -5.62 5.62
CA GLY A 74 -1.76 -5.42 7.06
C GLY A 74 -0.38 -5.58 7.69
N ARG A 75 0.41 -6.55 7.27
CA ARG A 75 1.79 -6.70 7.75
C ARG A 75 2.67 -5.55 7.28
N VAL A 76 2.67 -5.19 6.01
CA VAL A 76 3.45 -4.05 5.47
C VAL A 76 3.18 -2.76 6.27
N ASN A 77 1.93 -2.55 6.69
CA ASN A 77 1.46 -1.33 7.34
C ASN A 77 1.20 -1.47 8.85
N PHE A 78 1.72 -2.51 9.49
CA PHE A 78 1.60 -2.76 10.94
C PHE A 78 0.16 -2.78 11.49
N LEU A 79 -0.82 -3.27 10.72
CA LEU A 79 -2.24 -3.34 11.12
C LEU A 79 -2.47 -4.01 12.48
N GLY A 80 -1.61 -4.98 12.84
CA GLY A 80 -1.67 -5.69 14.12
C GLY A 80 -1.12 -4.92 15.33
N ASP A 81 -0.57 -3.72 15.15
CA ASP A 81 -0.07 -2.87 16.23
C ASP A 81 -1.19 -1.93 16.73
N PRO A 82 -1.53 -1.95 18.03
CA PRO A 82 -2.59 -1.12 18.61
C PRO A 82 -2.38 0.40 18.51
N SER A 83 -1.14 0.85 18.25
CA SER A 83 -0.84 2.26 18.01
C SER A 83 -1.30 2.75 16.63
N GLN A 84 -1.66 1.84 15.73
CA GLN A 84 -2.04 2.16 14.36
C GLN A 84 -3.54 2.41 14.24
N ASN A 85 -3.92 3.26 13.29
CA ASN A 85 -5.32 3.48 12.93
C ASN A 85 -5.49 3.32 11.40
N PRO A 86 -6.31 2.37 10.91
CA PRO A 86 -7.03 1.35 11.68
C PRO A 86 -6.08 0.31 12.29
N HIS A 87 -6.55 -0.38 13.34
CA HIS A 87 -5.90 -1.54 13.97
C HIS A 87 -6.83 -2.76 13.90
N MET A 88 -6.26 -3.93 13.56
CA MET A 88 -6.97 -5.20 13.61
C MET A 88 -6.01 -6.37 13.83
N LYS A 89 -6.38 -7.30 14.70
CA LYS A 89 -5.57 -8.51 14.95
C LYS A 89 -5.75 -9.53 13.84
N SER A 90 -4.68 -10.26 13.52
CA SER A 90 -4.68 -11.27 12.45
C SER A 90 -5.81 -12.33 12.58
N PRO A 91 -6.17 -12.84 13.78
CA PRO A 91 -7.29 -13.76 13.91
C PRO A 91 -8.63 -13.17 13.50
N ASP A 92 -8.85 -11.87 13.71
CA ASP A 92 -10.07 -11.20 13.33
C ASP A 92 -10.15 -10.99 11.81
N VAL A 93 -9.01 -10.73 11.16
CA VAL A 93 -8.92 -10.74 9.69
C VAL A 93 -9.31 -12.10 9.14
N ALA A 94 -8.70 -13.19 9.62
CA ALA A 94 -9.01 -14.54 9.16
C ALA A 94 -10.50 -14.90 9.36
N LYS A 95 -11.05 -14.53 10.53
CA LYS A 95 -12.46 -14.72 10.87
C LYS A 95 -13.38 -13.94 9.93
N GLY A 96 -13.08 -12.68 9.61
CA GLY A 96 -13.91 -11.87 8.72
C GLY A 96 -13.99 -12.42 7.29
N PHE A 97 -12.99 -13.15 6.83
CA PHE A 97 -13.04 -13.89 5.56
C PHE A 97 -13.57 -15.33 5.67
N GLY A 98 -13.91 -15.80 6.88
CA GLY A 98 -14.37 -17.16 7.12
C GLY A 98 -13.32 -18.23 6.79
N VAL A 99 -12.03 -17.92 6.98
CA VAL A 99 -10.92 -18.84 6.70
C VAL A 99 -10.11 -19.14 7.96
N SER A 100 -9.35 -20.25 7.94
CA SER A 100 -8.40 -20.52 9.01
C SER A 100 -7.19 -19.58 8.94
N MET A 101 -6.59 -19.29 10.10
CA MET A 101 -5.32 -18.56 10.18
C MET A 101 -4.22 -19.20 9.33
N ALA A 102 -4.13 -20.54 9.32
CA ALA A 102 -3.14 -21.27 8.53
C ALA A 102 -3.35 -21.06 7.02
N THR A 103 -4.61 -21.08 6.56
CA THR A 103 -4.94 -20.79 5.15
C THR A 103 -4.54 -19.37 4.77
N MET A 104 -4.91 -18.37 5.57
CA MET A 104 -4.56 -16.97 5.32
C MET A 104 -3.04 -16.76 5.28
N GLN A 105 -2.30 -17.31 6.25
CA GLN A 105 -0.84 -17.21 6.29
C GLN A 105 -0.18 -17.89 5.09
N ALA A 106 -0.68 -19.06 4.66
CA ALA A 106 -0.14 -19.74 3.49
C ALA A 106 -0.32 -18.92 2.21
N LYS A 107 -1.49 -18.28 2.03
CA LYS A 107 -1.73 -17.41 0.86
C LYS A 107 -0.92 -16.12 0.94
N MET A 108 -0.87 -15.49 2.12
CA MET A 108 -0.04 -14.30 2.35
C MET A 108 1.42 -14.59 2.03
N ARG A 109 1.99 -15.73 2.45
CA ARG A 109 3.39 -16.05 2.17
C ARG A 109 3.68 -16.14 0.67
N VAL A 110 2.78 -16.74 -0.11
CA VAL A 110 2.94 -16.78 -1.58
C VAL A 110 2.94 -15.38 -2.19
N ILE A 111 2.07 -14.49 -1.70
CA ILE A 111 2.02 -13.09 -2.14
C ILE A 111 3.30 -12.36 -1.71
N TRP A 112 3.71 -12.56 -0.46
CA TRP A 112 4.87 -11.94 0.14
C TRP A 112 6.14 -12.27 -0.63
N ASP A 113 6.37 -13.55 -0.92
CA ASP A 113 7.54 -14.01 -1.67
C ASP A 113 7.44 -13.63 -3.15
N GLY A 114 6.23 -13.70 -3.74
CA GLY A 114 6.01 -13.44 -5.17
C GLY A 114 6.10 -11.97 -5.57
N LEU A 115 5.84 -11.05 -4.64
CA LEU A 115 5.97 -9.60 -4.83
C LEU A 115 7.19 -9.01 -4.12
N ASP A 116 8.07 -9.86 -3.58
CA ASP A 116 9.25 -9.47 -2.78
C ASP A 116 8.92 -8.44 -1.68
N LEU A 117 7.81 -8.68 -0.97
CA LEU A 117 7.32 -7.75 0.03
C LEU A 117 8.29 -7.64 1.21
N MET A 118 8.34 -6.45 1.78
CA MET A 118 9.05 -6.18 3.01
C MET A 118 8.20 -5.35 3.97
N GLN A 119 8.64 -5.30 5.23
CA GLN A 119 8.06 -4.38 6.19
C GLN A 119 8.24 -2.94 5.69
N LEU A 120 7.17 -2.12 5.71
CA LEU A 120 7.19 -0.75 5.18
C LEU A 120 7.54 -0.65 3.68
N HIS A 121 7.23 -1.67 2.89
CA HIS A 121 7.44 -1.64 1.44
C HIS A 121 6.90 -0.35 0.81
N PRO A 122 7.71 0.39 0.03
CA PRO A 122 7.34 1.73 -0.48
C PRO A 122 6.09 1.69 -1.37
N ASP A 123 5.99 0.72 -2.28
CA ASP A 123 4.86 0.60 -3.21
C ASP A 123 3.56 0.09 -2.56
N TRP A 124 3.64 -0.48 -1.35
CA TRP A 124 2.49 -1.10 -0.66
C TRP A 124 2.19 -0.42 0.68
N CYS A 125 2.72 0.80 0.87
CA CYS A 125 2.49 1.63 2.02
C CYS A 125 1.17 2.41 1.86
N LEU A 126 0.43 2.58 2.95
CA LEU A 126 -0.73 3.47 2.95
C LEU A 126 -0.30 4.90 2.61
N PRO A 127 -1.00 5.62 1.72
CA PRO A 127 -0.69 7.01 1.37
C PRO A 127 -0.55 7.92 2.59
N SER A 128 -1.41 7.75 3.60
CA SER A 128 -1.37 8.46 4.88
C SER A 128 -0.10 8.21 5.70
N LYS A 129 0.62 7.12 5.44
CA LYS A 129 1.88 6.76 6.11
C LYS A 129 3.12 7.01 5.25
N ALA A 130 2.96 7.41 3.99
CA ALA A 130 4.07 7.61 3.07
C ALA A 130 5.08 8.66 3.57
N ASP A 131 4.59 9.73 4.20
CA ASP A 131 5.43 10.81 4.75
C ASP A 131 6.35 10.32 5.88
N ASP A 132 5.88 9.37 6.69
CA ASP A 132 6.62 8.82 7.83
C ASP A 132 7.38 7.53 7.48
N ASN A 133 7.16 6.95 6.30
CA ASN A 133 7.82 5.73 5.88
C ASN A 133 9.24 6.01 5.39
N PRO A 134 10.30 5.62 6.13
CA PRO A 134 11.68 5.85 5.70
C PRO A 134 12.00 5.20 4.34
N MET A 135 11.41 4.06 4.00
CA MET A 135 11.72 3.35 2.76
C MET A 135 11.23 4.09 1.51
N VAL A 136 10.24 4.98 1.63
CA VAL A 136 9.81 5.88 0.53
C VAL A 136 10.86 6.95 0.24
N TRP A 137 11.65 7.33 1.24
CA TRP A 137 12.54 8.49 1.17
C TRP A 137 14.03 8.13 1.09
N MET A 138 14.40 6.88 1.33
CA MET A 138 15.78 6.40 1.21
C MET A 138 16.13 6.14 -0.25
N LEU A 139 16.97 6.99 -0.84
CA LEU A 139 17.45 6.86 -2.22
C LEU A 139 18.97 6.71 -2.26
N GLU A 140 19.47 6.01 -3.27
CA GLU A 140 20.90 5.99 -3.56
C GLU A 140 21.29 7.28 -4.30
N VAL A 141 22.16 8.08 -3.67
CA VAL A 141 22.73 9.30 -4.24
C VAL A 141 24.24 9.16 -4.21
N ASN A 142 24.87 9.14 -5.38
CA ASN A 142 26.32 8.94 -5.54
C ASN A 142 26.85 7.67 -4.84
N GLY A 143 26.09 6.57 -4.88
CA GLY A 143 26.49 5.28 -4.28
C GLY A 143 26.24 5.18 -2.77
N PHE A 144 25.59 6.15 -2.15
CA PHE A 144 25.22 6.12 -0.73
C PHE A 144 23.70 6.21 -0.57
N LEU A 145 23.15 5.34 0.28
CA LEU A 145 21.75 5.44 0.71
C LEU A 145 21.58 6.63 1.64
N MET A 146 20.72 7.57 1.27
CA MET A 146 20.41 8.75 2.07
C MET A 146 18.92 9.06 2.07
N ASP A 147 18.46 9.69 3.15
CA ASP A 147 17.12 10.26 3.20
C ASP A 147 17.07 11.52 2.31
N ILE A 148 16.35 11.43 1.19
CA ILE A 148 16.28 12.51 0.21
C ILE A 148 15.59 13.77 0.77
N ARG A 149 14.83 13.67 1.87
CA ARG A 149 14.14 14.82 2.52
C ARG A 149 15.11 15.81 3.15
N VAL A 150 16.35 15.39 3.42
CA VAL A 150 17.42 16.25 3.94
C VAL A 150 18.42 16.68 2.86
N ALA A 151 18.28 16.18 1.63
CA ALA A 151 19.10 16.59 0.50
C ALA A 151 18.74 18.02 0.04
N PRO A 152 19.63 18.71 -0.72
CA PRO A 152 19.30 19.97 -1.37
C PRO A 152 18.05 19.86 -2.24
N ARG A 153 17.31 20.97 -2.39
CA ARG A 153 16.05 21.01 -3.15
C ARG A 153 16.22 20.51 -4.58
N GLU A 154 17.34 20.82 -5.21
CA GLU A 154 17.66 20.41 -6.58
C GLU A 154 17.69 18.87 -6.72
N ALA A 155 18.24 18.17 -5.72
CA ALA A 155 18.25 16.71 -5.70
C ALA A 155 16.84 16.13 -5.49
N GLN A 156 16.02 16.79 -4.66
CA GLN A 156 14.62 16.40 -4.46
C GLN A 156 13.80 16.58 -5.73
N VAL A 157 13.95 17.69 -6.44
CA VAL A 157 13.28 17.94 -7.74
C VAL A 157 13.69 16.87 -8.76
N ALA A 158 14.98 16.58 -8.88
CA ALA A 158 15.46 15.54 -9.80
C ALA A 158 14.92 14.14 -9.45
N ALA A 159 14.77 13.82 -8.15
CA ALA A 159 14.15 12.57 -7.72
C ALA A 159 12.65 12.53 -8.05
N TYR A 160 11.94 13.64 -7.86
CA TYR A 160 10.51 13.77 -8.18
C TYR A 160 10.26 13.63 -9.69
N GLU A 161 11.04 14.30 -10.53
CA GLU A 161 10.93 14.21 -12.00
C GLU A 161 11.17 12.79 -12.52
N LYS A 162 11.96 11.98 -11.80
CA LYS A 162 12.17 10.56 -12.09
C LYS A 162 11.10 9.64 -11.49
N GLY A 163 10.11 10.18 -10.77
CA GLY A 163 9.08 9.42 -10.09
C GLY A 163 9.56 8.63 -8.88
N LEU A 164 10.76 8.93 -8.35
CA LEU A 164 11.35 8.20 -7.21
C LEU A 164 10.79 8.63 -5.85
N ILE A 165 10.16 9.80 -5.79
CA ILE A 165 9.45 10.30 -4.62
C ILE A 165 8.10 10.88 -5.02
N PRO A 166 7.09 10.85 -4.12
CA PRO A 166 5.74 11.28 -4.47
C PRO A 166 5.58 12.80 -4.63
N TYR A 167 6.49 13.60 -4.09
CA TYR A 167 6.50 15.07 -4.18
C TYR A 167 7.87 15.62 -3.75
N VAL A 168 8.11 16.92 -3.93
CA VAL A 168 9.33 17.62 -3.46
C VAL A 168 9.13 18.12 -2.00
N PRO A 169 9.81 17.55 -0.99
CA PRO A 169 9.59 17.91 0.41
C PRO A 169 9.88 19.37 0.77
N ALA A 170 10.87 19.99 0.12
CA ALA A 170 11.21 21.39 0.34
C ALA A 170 10.02 22.33 0.06
N ASP A 171 9.21 22.03 -0.95
CA ASP A 171 8.10 22.89 -1.38
C ASP A 171 6.92 22.86 -0.38
N ARG A 172 6.78 21.76 0.38
CA ARG A 172 5.81 21.66 1.49
C ARG A 172 6.25 22.42 2.74
N LYS A 173 7.56 22.53 2.98
CA LYS A 173 8.09 23.27 4.15
C LYS A 173 7.94 24.78 3.98
N GLU A 174 8.06 25.30 2.76
CA GLU A 174 7.87 26.73 2.47
C GLU A 174 6.41 27.18 2.62
N THR A 175 5.45 26.35 2.19
CA THR A 175 4.02 26.65 2.34
C THR A 175 3.58 26.72 3.81
N VAL A 176 4.10 25.84 4.68
CA VAL A 176 3.85 25.91 6.14
C VAL A 176 4.50 27.14 6.78
N ARG A 177 5.73 27.50 6.38
CA ARG A 177 6.41 28.71 6.89
C ARG A 177 5.71 30.00 6.47
N ASN A 178 5.15 30.06 5.26
CA ASN A 178 4.48 31.25 4.74
C ASN A 178 3.02 31.38 5.21
N GLY A 179 2.39 30.29 5.68
CA GLY A 179 1.04 30.28 6.26
C GLY A 179 0.97 30.59 7.76
N ALA A 180 2.09 30.52 8.48
CA ALA A 180 2.21 30.96 9.86
C ALA A 180 2.31 32.50 9.91
N GLY A 181 1.18 33.17 9.66
CA GLY A 181 1.06 34.62 9.80
C GLY A 181 1.54 35.08 11.17
N GLN A 182 2.44 36.06 11.15
CA GLN A 182 2.98 36.73 12.32
C GLN A 182 1.86 37.08 13.31
N PRO A 183 1.96 36.74 14.61
CA PRO A 183 0.94 37.13 15.58
C PRO A 183 0.80 38.66 15.55
N PRO A 184 -0.43 39.20 15.66
CA PRO A 184 -0.65 40.62 15.58
C PRO A 184 0.19 41.32 16.65
N ARG A 185 1.01 42.29 16.22
CA ARG A 185 1.70 43.19 17.14
C ARG A 185 0.65 44.04 17.84
N THR A 186 0.35 43.70 19.09
CA THR A 186 -0.43 44.58 19.97
C THR A 186 0.39 45.83 20.26
N LEU A 187 -0.20 47.00 20.02
CA LEU A 187 0.29 48.30 20.50
C LEU A 187 -0.02 48.46 21.98
#